data_AF-A0A0F2MC71-F1
#
_entry.id   AF-A0A0F2MC71-F1
#
_cell.length_a   1.000
_cell.length_b   1.000
_cell.length_c   1.000
_cell.angle_alpha   90.00
_cell.angle_beta   90.00
_cell.angle_gamma   90.00
#
_symmetry.space_group_name_H-M   'P 1'
#
loop_
_entity.id
_entity.type
_entity.pdbx_description
1 polymer ?
#
loop_
_entity_poly.entity_id
_entity_poly.type
_entity_poly.pdbx_seq_one_letter_code
_entity_poly.pdbx_strand_id
1 'polypeptide(L)'
;MLLVKAAFLAAVVAAADAVAPADLSVNKTDSIIGVANTLAKGAMSYYSGNASSFADLPDPYYWWEAGALMGAMLDYSYYTNDTTYDDIVATAILQNTGPAHDFIVPAHELDEGNDDQAFWGFTVLTAAEHNFTQPAELTPKGVPSWLDLSINVWNNMVVRWNTTKCAGGFTWQIYADNFNGMNYKNSASNGGFFLISARLALLTGNKTYVDWAQKVWDWTDAVGIIDKHYNVYDGTDSATNCTQINLLSFSYQNGIFLYGAAVLANHTGDAVWKTRAEGLLDAARHFFSPDKNATNIMWEHACEGVGTCTKDMKTFKGFLSRFMYSAVQVLPSLAPNVTAYMRASATAAGKACTGANIDGAPTQNGTTCGQKWYVGGFDGSVGLGQEMCALETVQGLLGLNKVLGIDQAPPPSPSPTAPAPAPSPSGDKTKNASPRGMSHIDLRWTVVSMACALFAYGMA
;
A
#
# COMPACT_ATOMS: atom_id res chain seq x y z
N MET A 1 40.73 39.08 -4.56
CA MET A 1 40.06 38.11 -5.44
C MET A 1 40.14 36.74 -4.77
N LEU A 2 39.12 36.38 -3.98
CA LEU A 2 38.95 35.02 -3.45
C LEU A 2 38.23 34.19 -4.52
N LEU A 3 38.88 33.13 -5.00
CA LEU A 3 38.26 32.12 -5.86
C LEU A 3 37.61 31.06 -4.98
N VAL A 4 36.28 31.14 -4.85
CA VAL A 4 35.47 30.06 -4.27
C VAL A 4 35.35 28.96 -5.33
N LYS A 5 36.00 27.82 -5.10
CA LYS A 5 35.75 26.60 -5.88
C LYS A 5 34.46 25.97 -5.37
N ALA A 6 33.36 26.18 -6.09
CA ALA A 6 32.16 25.39 -5.93
C ALA A 6 32.45 23.96 -6.43
N ALA A 7 32.48 22.99 -5.53
CA ALA A 7 32.50 21.58 -5.88
C ALA A 7 31.04 21.14 -6.10
N PHE A 8 30.60 21.08 -7.36
CA PHE A 8 29.40 20.36 -7.73
C PHE A 8 29.71 18.86 -7.65
N LEU A 9 29.18 18.16 -6.64
CA LEU A 9 28.98 16.72 -6.75
C LEU A 9 27.85 16.51 -7.75
N ALA A 10 28.20 16.26 -9.01
CA ALA A 10 27.26 15.61 -9.92
C ALA A 10 27.15 14.15 -9.47
N ALA A 11 26.00 13.77 -8.90
CA ALA A 11 25.66 12.36 -8.76
C ALA A 11 25.53 11.80 -10.18
N VAL A 12 26.50 10.99 -10.60
CA VAL A 12 26.39 10.22 -11.84
C VAL A 12 25.37 9.13 -11.54
N VAL A 13 24.11 9.34 -11.92
CA VAL A 13 23.16 8.25 -12.08
C VAL A 13 23.73 7.39 -13.20
N ALA A 14 24.34 6.25 -12.84
CA ALA A 14 24.61 5.23 -13.82
C ALA A 14 23.26 4.82 -14.38
N ALA A 15 23.00 5.11 -15.66
CA ALA A 15 21.86 4.54 -16.35
C ALA A 15 22.05 3.01 -16.27
N ALA A 16 21.28 2.36 -15.40
CA ALA A 16 21.24 0.91 -15.37
C ALA A 16 20.68 0.49 -16.74
N ASP A 17 21.48 -0.21 -17.53
CA ASP A 17 21.02 -0.77 -18.81
C ASP A 17 19.76 -1.61 -18.53
N ALA A 18 18.75 -1.49 -19.40
CA ALA A 18 17.52 -2.26 -19.25
C ALA A 18 17.84 -3.77 -19.25
N VAL A 19 17.55 -4.45 -18.14
CA VAL A 19 17.77 -5.89 -17.96
C VAL A 19 16.46 -6.63 -18.17
N ALA A 20 16.46 -7.66 -19.02
CA ALA A 20 15.28 -8.51 -19.20
C ALA A 20 14.90 -9.16 -17.86
N PRO A 21 13.60 -9.16 -17.46
CA PRO A 21 13.20 -9.71 -16.16
C PRO A 21 13.63 -11.17 -15.94
N ALA A 22 13.68 -11.98 -17.00
CA ALA A 22 14.13 -13.37 -16.92
C ALA A 22 15.61 -13.54 -16.54
N ASP A 23 16.43 -12.51 -16.74
CA ASP A 23 17.87 -12.51 -16.42
C ASP A 23 18.15 -11.99 -15.01
N LEU A 24 17.11 -11.79 -14.18
CA LEU A 24 17.24 -11.30 -12.80
C LEU A 24 18.23 -12.14 -11.98
N SER A 25 19.25 -11.46 -11.45
CA SER A 25 20.13 -12.00 -10.43
C SER A 25 19.81 -11.39 -9.06
N VAL A 26 19.03 -12.12 -8.25
CA VAL A 26 18.54 -11.67 -6.93
C VAL A 26 19.63 -11.38 -5.87
N ASN A 27 20.90 -11.67 -6.17
CA ASN A 27 22.04 -11.36 -5.31
C ASN A 27 22.90 -10.20 -5.83
N LYS A 28 22.50 -9.54 -6.92
CA LYS A 28 23.24 -8.42 -7.52
C LYS A 28 22.35 -7.19 -7.60
N THR A 29 22.74 -6.15 -6.89
CA THR A 29 21.99 -4.90 -6.76
C THR A 29 21.74 -4.22 -8.10
N ASP A 30 22.76 -4.09 -8.96
CA ASP A 30 22.59 -3.54 -10.31
C ASP A 30 21.61 -4.36 -11.17
N SER A 31 21.57 -5.68 -10.98
CA SER A 31 20.61 -6.54 -11.70
C SER A 31 19.19 -6.32 -11.20
N ILE A 32 19.00 -6.20 -9.88
CA ILE A 32 17.69 -5.91 -9.29
C ILE A 32 17.19 -4.54 -9.76
N ILE A 33 18.04 -3.51 -9.75
CA ILE A 33 17.70 -2.16 -10.22
C ILE A 33 17.33 -2.18 -11.71
N GLY A 34 18.14 -2.82 -12.57
CA GLY A 34 17.87 -2.87 -14.01
C GLY A 34 16.58 -3.62 -14.38
N VAL A 35 16.24 -4.68 -13.63
CA VAL A 35 14.96 -5.38 -13.80
C VAL A 35 13.80 -4.56 -13.24
N ALA A 36 13.97 -3.94 -12.06
CA ALA A 36 12.95 -3.06 -11.48
C ALA A 36 12.61 -1.90 -12.42
N ASN A 37 13.59 -1.29 -13.09
CA ASN A 37 13.36 -0.25 -14.09
C ASN A 37 12.49 -0.76 -15.26
N THR A 38 12.77 -1.96 -15.76
CA THR A 38 11.99 -2.59 -16.84
C THR A 38 10.54 -2.85 -16.41
N LEU A 39 10.34 -3.37 -15.20
CA LEU A 39 9.01 -3.67 -14.64
C LEU A 39 8.23 -2.39 -14.29
N ALA A 40 8.90 -1.36 -13.77
CA ALA A 40 8.31 -0.05 -13.49
C ALA A 40 7.76 0.60 -14.77
N LYS A 41 8.52 0.53 -15.86
CA LYS A 41 8.05 0.95 -17.18
C LYS A 41 6.87 0.12 -17.66
N GLY A 42 6.87 -1.19 -17.41
CA GLY A 42 5.75 -2.10 -17.69
C GLY A 42 4.47 -1.69 -16.96
N ALA A 43 4.55 -1.50 -15.64
CA ALA A 43 3.42 -1.08 -14.81
C ALA A 43 2.88 0.31 -15.21
N MET A 44 3.78 1.30 -15.38
CA MET A 44 3.39 2.66 -15.79
C MET A 44 2.81 2.73 -17.20
N SER A 45 3.01 1.72 -18.05
CA SER A 45 2.42 1.68 -19.39
C SER A 45 0.89 1.59 -19.40
N TYR A 46 0.28 1.14 -18.29
CA TYR A 46 -1.17 1.08 -18.12
C TYR A 46 -1.76 2.42 -17.66
N TYR A 47 -0.94 3.34 -17.16
CA TYR A 47 -1.40 4.61 -16.62
C TYR A 47 -1.30 5.72 -17.66
N SER A 48 -2.41 6.41 -17.91
CA SER A 48 -2.50 7.46 -18.94
C SER A 48 -2.31 8.88 -18.40
N GLY A 49 -2.26 9.04 -17.07
CA GLY A 49 -1.97 10.31 -16.42
C GLY A 49 -0.51 10.74 -16.61
N ASN A 50 -0.24 12.00 -16.30
CA ASN A 50 1.07 12.63 -16.51
C ASN A 50 1.37 13.62 -15.39
N ALA A 51 2.52 14.30 -15.47
CA ALA A 51 2.98 15.25 -14.45
C ALA A 51 2.03 16.45 -14.22
N SER A 52 1.09 16.72 -15.13
CA SER A 52 0.15 17.84 -15.02
C SER A 52 -1.28 17.42 -14.69
N SER A 53 -1.67 16.20 -15.00
CA SER A 53 -3.05 15.72 -14.82
C SER A 53 -3.11 14.25 -14.39
N PHE A 54 -3.87 14.00 -13.33
CA PHE A 54 -4.36 12.66 -13.01
C PHE A 54 -5.28 12.13 -14.11
N ALA A 55 -5.27 10.82 -14.30
CA ALA A 55 -6.28 10.09 -15.05
C ALA A 55 -6.55 8.78 -14.32
N ASP A 56 -7.80 8.33 -14.34
CA ASP A 56 -8.12 6.99 -13.87
C ASP A 56 -7.38 5.93 -14.70
N LEU A 57 -7.13 4.80 -14.06
CA LEU A 57 -6.73 3.61 -14.81
C LEU A 57 -7.86 3.25 -15.78
N PRO A 58 -7.53 2.78 -16.99
CA PRO A 58 -8.56 2.37 -17.94
C PRO A 58 -9.32 1.16 -17.42
N ASP A 59 -10.54 0.96 -17.91
CA ASP A 59 -11.28 -0.29 -17.68
C ASP A 59 -10.39 -1.50 -17.96
N PRO A 60 -10.43 -2.56 -17.13
CA PRO A 60 -11.38 -2.79 -16.03
C PRO A 60 -10.80 -2.51 -14.63
N TYR A 61 -9.83 -1.60 -14.49
CA TYR A 61 -9.17 -1.35 -13.21
C TYR A 61 -9.93 -0.31 -12.37
N TYR A 62 -9.95 -0.49 -11.06
CA TYR A 62 -10.66 0.39 -10.13
C TYR A 62 -9.75 1.51 -9.59
N TRP A 63 -10.37 2.56 -9.05
CA TRP A 63 -9.68 3.74 -8.52
C TRP A 63 -8.62 3.41 -7.45
N TRP A 64 -8.90 2.43 -6.57
CA TRP A 64 -7.95 2.02 -5.54
C TRP A 64 -6.68 1.37 -6.12
N GLU A 65 -6.78 0.69 -7.27
CA GLU A 65 -5.62 0.10 -7.96
C GLU A 65 -4.68 1.21 -8.48
N ALA A 66 -5.20 2.39 -8.81
CA ALA A 66 -4.38 3.55 -9.15
C ALA A 66 -3.58 4.02 -7.93
N GLY A 67 -4.23 4.09 -6.76
CA GLY A 67 -3.56 4.39 -5.48
C GLY A 67 -2.47 3.37 -5.16
N ALA A 68 -2.74 2.08 -5.39
CA ALA A 68 -1.78 1.01 -5.19
C ALA A 68 -0.59 1.08 -6.17
N LEU A 69 -0.83 1.43 -7.45
CA LEU A 69 0.22 1.67 -8.43
C LEU A 69 1.13 2.83 -7.98
N MET A 70 0.55 3.95 -7.53
CA MET A 70 1.35 5.06 -7.01
C MET A 70 2.20 4.62 -5.80
N GLY A 71 1.67 3.77 -4.93
CA GLY A 71 2.42 3.16 -3.84
C GLY A 71 3.61 2.31 -4.32
N ALA A 72 3.41 1.48 -5.35
CA ALA A 72 4.49 0.69 -5.95
C ALA A 72 5.60 1.58 -6.54
N MET A 73 5.22 2.70 -7.15
CA MET A 73 6.15 3.64 -7.79
C MET A 73 6.88 4.56 -6.80
N LEU A 74 6.29 4.85 -5.64
CA LEU A 74 7.00 5.48 -4.51
C LEU A 74 8.13 4.58 -4.00
N ASP A 75 7.84 3.29 -3.82
CA ASP A 75 8.84 2.30 -3.42
C ASP A 75 9.92 2.14 -4.50
N TYR A 76 9.53 2.16 -5.78
CA TYR A 76 10.48 2.14 -6.90
C TYR A 76 11.47 3.30 -6.81
N SER A 77 10.97 4.54 -6.71
CA SER A 77 11.80 5.74 -6.59
C SER A 77 12.71 5.65 -5.36
N TYR A 78 12.15 5.26 -4.21
CA TYR A 78 12.91 5.13 -2.96
C TYR A 78 14.02 4.07 -3.01
N TYR A 79 13.75 2.90 -3.57
CA TYR A 79 14.72 1.80 -3.60
C TYR A 79 15.78 1.94 -4.69
N THR A 80 15.42 2.54 -5.83
CA THR A 80 16.32 2.63 -7.00
C THR A 80 16.99 4.00 -7.15
N ASN A 81 16.48 5.04 -6.46
CA ASN A 81 16.80 6.45 -6.68
C ASN A 81 16.48 6.95 -8.12
N ASP A 82 15.66 6.23 -8.88
CA ASP A 82 15.18 6.70 -10.18
C ASP A 82 13.91 7.53 -10.01
N THR A 83 14.05 8.83 -10.24
CA THR A 83 12.98 9.83 -10.08
C THR A 83 12.16 10.05 -11.35
N THR A 84 12.30 9.20 -12.38
CA THR A 84 11.65 9.37 -13.69
C THR A 84 10.13 9.58 -13.61
N TYR A 85 9.49 8.99 -12.61
CA TYR A 85 8.03 9.01 -12.44
C TYR A 85 7.55 9.90 -11.29
N ASP A 86 8.45 10.55 -10.54
CA ASP A 86 8.12 11.24 -9.30
C ASP A 86 7.03 12.31 -9.47
N ASP A 87 7.14 13.15 -10.51
CA ASP A 87 6.14 14.20 -10.77
C ASP A 87 4.77 13.62 -11.15
N ILE A 88 4.75 12.48 -11.84
CA ILE A 88 3.50 11.79 -12.21
C ILE A 88 2.84 11.22 -10.94
N VAL A 89 3.63 10.59 -10.08
CA VAL A 89 3.17 10.03 -8.79
C VAL A 89 2.67 11.14 -7.88
N ALA A 90 3.43 12.24 -7.72
CA ALA A 90 3.03 13.39 -6.91
C ALA A 90 1.70 13.98 -7.41
N THR A 91 1.57 14.22 -8.72
CA THR A 91 0.34 14.74 -9.31
C THR A 91 -0.85 13.82 -9.10
N ALA A 92 -0.68 12.51 -9.29
CA ALA A 92 -1.73 11.53 -9.07
C ALA A 92 -2.25 11.54 -7.62
N ILE A 93 -1.35 11.59 -6.63
CA ILE A 93 -1.71 11.65 -5.21
C ILE A 93 -2.40 12.99 -4.87
N LEU A 94 -1.82 14.11 -5.29
CA LEU A 94 -2.29 15.46 -4.92
C LEU A 94 -3.66 15.80 -5.51
N GLN A 95 -3.96 15.32 -6.72
CA GLN A 95 -5.25 15.56 -7.37
C GLN A 95 -6.37 14.62 -6.88
N ASN A 96 -6.05 13.59 -6.10
CA ASN A 96 -7.01 12.63 -5.53
C ASN A 96 -7.28 12.82 -4.02
N THR A 97 -6.80 13.91 -3.42
CA THR A 97 -6.98 14.13 -1.97
C THR A 97 -8.43 14.38 -1.56
N GLY A 98 -9.33 14.72 -2.49
CA GLY A 98 -10.72 15.04 -2.21
C GLY A 98 -10.92 16.42 -1.53
N PRO A 99 -12.17 16.88 -1.34
CA PRO A 99 -12.46 18.21 -0.80
C PRO A 99 -12.00 18.42 0.66
N ALA A 100 -11.97 17.35 1.45
CA ALA A 100 -11.56 17.35 2.85
C ALA A 100 -10.11 16.87 3.05
N HIS A 101 -9.38 16.61 1.95
CA HIS A 101 -8.00 16.12 1.99
C HIS A 101 -7.84 14.81 2.76
N ASP A 102 -8.81 13.90 2.63
CA ASP A 102 -8.93 12.62 3.31
C ASP A 102 -9.14 11.45 2.34
N PHE A 103 -8.93 11.69 1.04
CA PHE A 103 -9.14 10.72 -0.04
C PHE A 103 -10.58 10.20 -0.15
N ILE A 104 -11.56 10.97 0.32
CA ILE A 104 -12.96 10.83 -0.09
C ILE A 104 -13.18 11.67 -1.34
N VAL A 105 -13.35 11.03 -2.50
CA VAL A 105 -13.39 11.71 -3.80
C VAL A 105 -14.80 11.59 -4.40
N PRO A 106 -15.56 12.69 -4.54
CA PRO A 106 -16.94 12.63 -5.03
C PRO A 106 -17.13 11.94 -6.40
N ALA A 107 -16.11 11.96 -7.26
CA ALA A 107 -16.17 11.28 -8.55
C ALA A 107 -16.18 9.74 -8.43
N HIS A 108 -15.72 9.20 -7.30
CA HIS A 108 -15.58 7.76 -7.04
C HIS A 108 -16.52 7.27 -5.93
N GLU A 109 -17.49 8.08 -5.48
CA GLU A 109 -18.40 7.76 -4.36
C GLU A 109 -19.06 6.37 -4.46
N LEU A 110 -19.41 5.93 -5.68
CA LEU A 110 -20.09 4.65 -5.91
C LEU A 110 -19.15 3.43 -5.95
N ASP A 111 -17.84 3.66 -6.05
CA ASP A 111 -16.81 2.62 -6.09
C ASP A 111 -15.92 2.67 -4.83
N GLU A 112 -16.29 3.45 -3.80
CA GLU A 112 -15.46 3.74 -2.63
C GLU A 112 -15.86 2.95 -1.37
N GLY A 113 -15.02 1.98 -1.00
CA GLY A 113 -14.99 1.29 0.28
C GLY A 113 -13.95 1.84 1.26
N ASN A 114 -14.02 1.37 2.50
CA ASN A 114 -13.03 1.69 3.54
C ASN A 114 -11.64 1.13 3.19
N ASP A 115 -11.59 0.00 2.48
CA ASP A 115 -10.37 -0.58 1.92
C ASP A 115 -9.80 0.25 0.76
N ASP A 116 -10.64 0.74 -0.15
CA ASP A 116 -10.20 1.61 -1.25
C ASP A 116 -9.47 2.86 -0.71
N GLN A 117 -10.11 3.55 0.23
CA GLN A 117 -9.52 4.70 0.91
C GLN A 117 -8.28 4.30 1.73
N ALA A 118 -8.27 3.11 2.34
CA ALA A 118 -7.11 2.65 3.10
C ALA A 118 -5.88 2.45 2.20
N PHE A 119 -6.05 1.98 0.95
CA PHE A 119 -4.94 1.85 0.00
C PHE A 119 -4.32 3.20 -0.37
N TRP A 120 -5.14 4.23 -0.59
CA TRP A 120 -4.62 5.59 -0.73
C TRP A 120 -3.96 6.10 0.55
N GLY A 121 -4.54 5.79 1.72
CA GLY A 121 -3.94 6.01 3.02
C GLY A 121 -2.56 5.37 3.17
N PHE A 122 -2.38 4.14 2.68
CA PHE A 122 -1.09 3.46 2.68
C PHE A 122 -0.07 4.18 1.80
N THR A 123 -0.48 4.60 0.61
CA THR A 123 0.37 5.31 -0.36
C THR A 123 0.85 6.63 0.20
N VAL A 124 -0.04 7.45 0.76
CA VAL A 124 0.35 8.76 1.30
C VAL A 124 1.17 8.65 2.60
N LEU A 125 0.95 7.61 3.41
CA LEU A 125 1.85 7.27 4.51
C LEU A 125 3.24 6.88 4.02
N THR A 126 3.33 6.11 2.94
CA THR A 126 4.62 5.72 2.34
C THR A 126 5.36 6.96 1.83
N ALA A 127 4.65 7.91 1.20
CA ALA A 127 5.23 9.18 0.79
C ALA A 127 5.83 9.96 1.99
N ALA A 128 5.12 9.98 3.13
CA ALA A 128 5.62 10.60 4.35
C ALA A 128 6.85 9.86 4.92
N GLU A 129 6.79 8.53 5.04
CA GLU A 129 7.86 7.68 5.60
C GLU A 129 9.14 7.75 4.76
N HIS A 130 9.02 7.84 3.44
CA HIS A 130 10.14 7.93 2.52
C HIS A 130 10.67 9.35 2.33
N ASN A 131 10.06 10.36 2.98
CA ASN A 131 10.30 11.77 2.72
C ASN A 131 10.20 12.12 1.23
N PHE A 132 9.20 11.55 0.55
CA PHE A 132 8.96 11.81 -0.86
C PHE A 132 8.69 13.31 -1.07
N THR A 133 9.33 13.89 -2.08
CA THR A 133 9.20 15.33 -2.33
C THR A 133 7.74 15.67 -2.62
N GLN A 134 7.24 16.74 -2.00
CA GLN A 134 5.95 17.34 -2.31
C GLN A 134 6.20 18.65 -3.08
N PRO A 135 6.22 18.64 -4.43
CA PRO A 135 6.62 19.81 -5.20
C PRO A 135 5.60 20.93 -5.05
N ALA A 136 6.07 22.14 -4.72
CA ALA A 136 5.20 23.28 -4.42
C ALA A 136 4.38 23.71 -5.65
N GLU A 137 4.94 23.53 -6.84
CA GLU A 137 4.34 23.80 -8.14
C GLU A 137 3.25 22.80 -8.53
N LEU A 138 3.31 21.56 -8.02
CA LEU A 138 2.28 20.54 -8.24
C LEU A 138 1.23 20.52 -7.13
N THR A 139 1.53 21.10 -5.96
CA THR A 139 0.66 21.08 -4.77
C THR A 139 -0.44 22.13 -4.87
N PRO A 140 -1.72 21.75 -4.99
CA PRO A 140 -2.82 22.70 -4.97
C PRO A 140 -2.87 23.46 -3.64
N LYS A 141 -3.29 24.72 -3.70
CA LYS A 141 -3.39 25.57 -2.50
C LYS A 141 -4.33 24.94 -1.47
N GLY A 142 -3.85 24.78 -0.24
CA GLY A 142 -4.62 24.24 0.88
C GLY A 142 -4.41 22.75 1.14
N VAL A 143 -3.81 22.03 0.18
CA VAL A 143 -3.42 20.62 0.38
C VAL A 143 -2.29 20.56 1.42
N PRO A 144 -2.45 19.80 2.51
CA PRO A 144 -1.46 19.75 3.58
C PRO A 144 -0.33 18.76 3.27
N SER A 145 0.56 18.52 4.23
CA SER A 145 1.68 17.59 4.06
C SER A 145 1.21 16.14 3.85
N TRP A 146 2.05 15.25 3.31
CA TRP A 146 1.77 13.81 3.24
C TRP A 146 1.36 13.20 4.60
N LEU A 147 2.03 13.61 5.68
CA LEU A 147 1.68 13.13 7.02
C LEU A 147 0.29 13.62 7.45
N ASP A 148 -0.03 14.89 7.20
CA ASP A 148 -1.34 15.45 7.55
C ASP A 148 -2.47 14.85 6.71
N LEU A 149 -2.22 14.59 5.42
CA LEU A 149 -3.14 13.83 4.56
C LEU A 149 -3.43 12.44 5.13
N SER A 150 -2.39 11.75 5.62
CA SER A 150 -2.53 10.44 6.28
C SER A 150 -3.37 10.53 7.57
N ILE A 151 -3.18 11.59 8.35
CA ILE A 151 -3.95 11.86 9.57
C ILE A 151 -5.41 12.17 9.24
N ASN A 152 -5.67 12.90 8.15
CA ASN A 152 -7.02 13.18 7.68
C ASN A 152 -7.77 11.90 7.26
N VAL A 153 -7.10 11.00 6.51
CA VAL A 153 -7.66 9.66 6.19
C VAL A 153 -8.04 8.93 7.48
N TRP A 154 -7.12 8.87 8.46
CA TRP A 154 -7.39 8.20 9.73
C TRP A 154 -8.57 8.82 10.50
N ASN A 155 -8.64 10.15 10.56
CA ASN A 155 -9.73 10.89 11.21
C ASN A 155 -11.08 10.66 10.52
N ASN A 156 -11.07 10.53 9.19
CA ASN A 156 -12.27 10.21 8.42
C ASN A 156 -12.70 8.74 8.63
N MET A 157 -11.75 7.81 8.76
CA MET A 157 -12.03 6.40 9.03
C MET A 157 -12.57 6.17 10.44
N VAL A 158 -11.92 6.72 11.46
CA VAL A 158 -12.20 6.37 12.87
C VAL A 158 -13.67 6.57 13.28
N VAL A 159 -14.35 7.56 12.70
CA VAL A 159 -15.77 7.87 13.00
C VAL A 159 -16.75 6.83 12.44
N ARG A 160 -16.31 5.97 11.52
CA ARG A 160 -17.11 4.87 10.94
C ARG A 160 -17.08 3.59 11.77
N TRP A 161 -16.27 3.53 12.82
CA TRP A 161 -16.28 2.38 13.73
C TRP A 161 -17.65 2.24 14.42
N ASN A 162 -18.36 1.16 14.12
CA ASN A 162 -19.74 0.98 14.56
C ASN A 162 -19.91 -0.27 15.44
N THR A 163 -20.39 -0.07 16.68
CA THR A 163 -20.60 -1.14 17.67
C THR A 163 -22.04 -1.66 17.75
N THR A 164 -22.99 -1.10 17.00
CA THR A 164 -24.40 -1.52 16.99
C THR A 164 -24.56 -2.98 16.58
N LYS A 165 -23.72 -3.47 15.67
CA LYS A 165 -23.64 -4.88 15.29
C LYS A 165 -22.21 -5.39 15.46
N CYS A 166 -22.08 -6.64 15.91
CA CYS A 166 -20.81 -7.34 16.06
C CYS A 166 -19.82 -6.68 17.03
N ALA A 167 -20.31 -5.86 17.97
CA ALA A 167 -19.50 -5.16 18.98
C ALA A 167 -18.38 -4.26 18.44
N GLY A 168 -18.38 -3.95 17.14
CA GLY A 168 -17.33 -3.17 16.49
C GLY A 168 -17.13 -3.58 15.03
N GLY A 169 -16.06 -3.09 14.43
CA GLY A 169 -15.65 -3.39 13.07
C GLY A 169 -16.15 -2.37 12.05
N PHE A 170 -15.30 -2.05 11.10
CA PHE A 170 -15.66 -1.31 9.88
C PHE A 170 -16.40 -2.22 8.91
N THR A 171 -17.38 -1.65 8.22
CA THR A 171 -17.99 -2.26 7.04
C THR A 171 -17.05 -2.16 5.86
N TRP A 172 -17.27 -2.98 4.83
CA TRP A 172 -16.56 -2.85 3.57
C TRP A 172 -16.86 -1.47 2.96
N GLN A 173 -18.12 -1.21 2.64
CA GLN A 173 -18.56 0.03 1.99
C GLN A 173 -18.66 1.22 2.98
N ILE A 174 -18.55 2.44 2.42
CA ILE A 174 -18.68 3.72 3.16
C ILE A 174 -20.13 4.22 3.10
N TYR A 175 -20.71 4.20 1.90
CA TYR A 175 -21.99 4.84 1.60
C TYR A 175 -23.15 3.86 1.70
N ALA A 176 -24.23 4.27 2.36
CA ALA A 176 -25.43 3.43 2.50
C ALA A 176 -26.08 3.07 1.16
N ASP A 177 -25.90 3.92 0.15
CA ASP A 177 -26.42 3.72 -1.21
C ASP A 177 -25.63 2.62 -1.97
N ASN A 178 -24.41 2.28 -1.52
CA ASN A 178 -23.67 1.09 -1.95
C ASN A 178 -24.18 -0.12 -1.15
N PHE A 179 -25.44 -0.50 -1.39
CA PHE A 179 -26.13 -1.55 -0.62
C PHE A 179 -25.41 -2.92 -0.64
N ASN A 180 -24.62 -3.19 -1.68
CA ASN A 180 -23.75 -4.35 -1.75
C ASN A 180 -22.51 -4.13 -0.86
N GLY A 181 -22.52 -4.68 0.36
CA GLY A 181 -21.34 -4.68 1.24
C GLY A 181 -21.46 -3.85 2.52
N MET A 182 -22.53 -3.05 2.69
CA MET A 182 -22.76 -2.31 3.95
C MET A 182 -23.05 -3.20 5.17
N ASN A 183 -23.41 -4.47 4.98
CA ASN A 183 -23.49 -5.44 6.07
C ASN A 183 -22.19 -6.24 6.27
N TYR A 184 -21.32 -6.27 5.25
CA TYR A 184 -20.11 -7.08 5.25
C TYR A 184 -19.00 -6.34 5.99
N LYS A 185 -18.35 -7.01 6.94
CA LYS A 185 -17.21 -6.50 7.70
C LYS A 185 -16.00 -7.37 7.36
N ASN A 186 -15.09 -6.83 6.55
CA ASN A 186 -14.01 -7.60 5.95
C ASN A 186 -12.65 -7.31 6.60
N SER A 187 -11.68 -8.18 6.33
CA SER A 187 -10.29 -8.03 6.73
C SER A 187 -9.61 -6.84 6.08
N ALA A 188 -9.96 -6.50 4.84
CA ALA A 188 -9.33 -5.44 4.08
C ALA A 188 -9.54 -4.07 4.73
N SER A 189 -10.79 -3.71 5.04
CA SER A 189 -11.15 -2.43 5.67
C SER A 189 -10.65 -2.32 7.11
N ASN A 190 -10.82 -3.40 7.89
CA ASN A 190 -10.39 -3.41 9.29
C ASN A 190 -8.87 -3.46 9.41
N GLY A 191 -8.21 -4.35 8.67
CA GLY A 191 -6.76 -4.42 8.54
C GLY A 191 -6.17 -3.11 8.00
N GLY A 192 -6.86 -2.48 7.04
CA GLY A 192 -6.50 -1.17 6.50
C GLY A 192 -6.34 -0.11 7.57
N PHE A 193 -7.39 0.09 8.37
CA PHE A 193 -7.34 1.03 9.48
C PHE A 193 -6.33 0.62 10.57
N PHE A 194 -6.20 -0.69 10.85
CA PHE A 194 -5.19 -1.22 11.78
C PHE A 194 -3.77 -0.82 11.35
N LEU A 195 -3.41 -1.04 10.08
CA LEU A 195 -2.09 -0.73 9.56
C LEU A 195 -1.82 0.77 9.52
N ILE A 196 -2.78 1.59 9.09
CA ILE A 196 -2.67 3.07 9.14
C ILE A 196 -2.42 3.53 10.58
N SER A 197 -3.18 2.99 11.54
CA SER A 197 -3.01 3.30 12.97
C SER A 197 -1.62 2.90 13.46
N ALA A 198 -1.15 1.68 13.15
CA ALA A 198 0.19 1.23 13.54
C ALA A 198 1.30 2.16 13.00
N ARG A 199 1.24 2.51 11.71
CA ARG A 199 2.23 3.39 11.05
C ARG A 199 2.21 4.80 11.62
N LEU A 200 1.03 5.39 11.82
CA LEU A 200 0.89 6.70 12.47
C LEU A 200 1.39 6.70 13.91
N ALA A 201 1.21 5.61 14.67
CA ALA A 201 1.78 5.47 16.01
C ALA A 201 3.31 5.58 15.98
N LEU A 202 3.96 4.86 15.06
CA LEU A 202 5.41 4.91 14.89
C LEU A 202 5.89 6.31 14.47
N LEU A 203 5.23 6.93 13.49
CA LEU A 203 5.62 8.25 12.95
C LEU A 203 5.45 9.40 13.93
N THR A 204 4.41 9.35 14.77
CA THR A 204 4.01 10.50 15.60
C THR A 204 4.30 10.30 17.09
N GLY A 205 4.50 9.06 17.54
CA GLY A 205 4.56 8.72 18.96
C GLY A 205 3.22 8.87 19.71
N ASN A 206 2.12 9.15 19.01
CA ASN A 206 0.81 9.34 19.64
C ASN A 206 0.17 8.00 20.01
N LYS A 207 0.04 7.75 21.32
CA LYS A 207 -0.57 6.55 21.90
C LYS A 207 -1.99 6.27 21.40
N THR A 208 -2.75 7.29 21.01
CA THR A 208 -4.13 7.13 20.50
C THR A 208 -4.17 6.14 19.33
N TYR A 209 -3.18 6.20 18.45
CA TYR A 209 -3.10 5.28 17.31
C TYR A 209 -2.79 3.85 17.74
N VAL A 210 -1.95 3.64 18.77
CA VAL A 210 -1.71 2.31 19.37
C VAL A 210 -3.01 1.75 19.95
N ASP A 211 -3.78 2.56 20.67
CA ASP A 211 -5.03 2.14 21.31
C ASP A 211 -6.08 1.73 20.28
N TRP A 212 -6.16 2.45 19.16
CA TRP A 212 -7.02 2.07 18.04
C TRP A 212 -6.54 0.84 17.31
N ALA A 213 -5.23 0.69 17.06
CA ALA A 213 -4.69 -0.51 16.44
C ALA A 213 -4.96 -1.76 17.30
N GLN A 214 -4.76 -1.67 18.62
CA GLN A 214 -5.12 -2.74 19.55
C GLN A 214 -6.62 -3.05 19.52
N LYS A 215 -7.47 -2.03 19.53
CA LYS A 215 -8.94 -2.20 19.47
C LYS A 215 -9.39 -2.94 18.22
N VAL A 216 -8.81 -2.63 17.06
CA VAL A 216 -9.15 -3.32 15.81
C VAL A 216 -8.63 -4.75 15.81
N TRP A 217 -7.40 -4.97 16.28
CA TRP A 217 -6.84 -6.32 16.44
C TRP A 217 -7.74 -7.19 17.32
N ASP A 218 -8.09 -6.70 18.51
CA ASP A 218 -8.88 -7.46 19.48
C ASP A 218 -10.26 -7.80 18.93
N TRP A 219 -10.86 -6.89 18.16
CA TRP A 219 -12.11 -7.15 17.47
C TRP A 219 -11.95 -8.23 16.38
N THR A 220 -10.93 -8.13 15.52
CA THR A 220 -10.72 -9.09 14.42
C THR A 220 -10.42 -10.50 14.90
N ASP A 221 -9.63 -10.63 15.98
CA ASP A 221 -9.39 -11.90 16.68
C ASP A 221 -10.68 -12.43 17.34
N ALA A 222 -11.40 -11.57 18.08
CA ALA A 222 -12.60 -12.00 18.82
C ALA A 222 -13.75 -12.47 17.91
N VAL A 223 -13.92 -11.87 16.73
CA VAL A 223 -14.94 -12.34 15.76
C VAL A 223 -14.48 -13.58 14.99
N GLY A 224 -13.19 -13.94 15.03
CA GLY A 224 -12.65 -15.11 14.34
C GLY A 224 -12.25 -14.86 12.88
N ILE A 225 -12.08 -13.60 12.48
CA ILE A 225 -11.45 -13.24 11.19
C ILE A 225 -9.97 -13.64 11.20
N ILE A 226 -9.28 -13.40 12.32
CA ILE A 226 -7.97 -13.96 12.59
C ILE A 226 -8.17 -15.17 13.50
N ASP A 227 -7.74 -16.35 13.06
CA ASP A 227 -7.84 -17.56 13.88
C ASP A 227 -6.65 -17.74 14.84
N LYS A 228 -6.74 -18.75 15.70
CA LYS A 228 -5.67 -19.12 16.66
C LYS A 228 -4.34 -19.53 16.00
N HIS A 229 -4.32 -19.76 14.70
CA HIS A 229 -3.15 -20.09 13.89
C HIS A 229 -2.70 -18.90 13.04
N TYR A 230 -3.25 -17.70 13.27
CA TYR A 230 -2.98 -16.46 12.55
C TYR A 230 -3.37 -16.51 11.06
N ASN A 231 -4.23 -17.45 10.65
CA ASN A 231 -4.86 -17.38 9.35
C ASN A 231 -5.78 -16.15 9.33
N VAL A 232 -5.70 -15.37 8.25
CA VAL A 232 -6.55 -14.19 8.05
C VAL A 232 -7.59 -14.53 6.99
N TYR A 233 -8.86 -14.51 7.40
CA TYR A 233 -10.00 -14.81 6.56
C TYR A 233 -10.66 -13.54 6.01
N ASP A 234 -11.43 -13.67 4.93
CA ASP A 234 -11.89 -12.52 4.16
C ASP A 234 -12.81 -11.58 4.94
N GLY A 235 -13.69 -12.13 5.78
CA GLY A 235 -14.62 -11.31 6.53
C GLY A 235 -15.79 -12.06 7.13
N THR A 236 -16.80 -11.29 7.53
CA THR A 236 -18.00 -11.77 8.20
C THR A 236 -19.16 -10.82 7.94
N ASP A 237 -20.40 -11.27 8.14
CA ASP A 237 -21.59 -10.48 7.85
C ASP A 237 -22.37 -10.10 9.11
N SER A 238 -22.66 -8.81 9.27
CA SER A 238 -23.40 -8.27 10.41
C SER A 238 -24.87 -8.70 10.46
N ALA A 239 -25.46 -9.15 9.36
CA ALA A 239 -26.77 -9.80 9.32
C ALA A 239 -26.77 -11.16 10.05
N THR A 240 -25.60 -11.80 10.16
CA THR A 240 -25.41 -13.05 10.92
C THR A 240 -24.83 -12.81 12.32
N ASN A 241 -24.87 -11.57 12.81
CA ASN A 241 -24.16 -11.13 14.02
C ASN A 241 -22.66 -11.45 13.98
N CYS A 242 -22.08 -11.46 12.77
CA CYS A 242 -20.69 -11.80 12.50
C CYS A 242 -20.27 -13.21 12.93
N THR A 243 -21.21 -14.14 13.04
CA THR A 243 -20.94 -15.53 13.46
C THR A 243 -20.57 -16.46 12.31
N GLN A 244 -20.81 -16.05 11.06
CA GLN A 244 -20.44 -16.80 9.86
C GLN A 244 -19.23 -16.13 9.19
N ILE A 245 -18.09 -16.80 9.28
CA ILE A 245 -16.84 -16.32 8.66
C ILE A 245 -16.74 -16.83 7.23
N ASN A 246 -16.44 -15.91 6.30
CA ASN A 246 -16.01 -16.25 4.96
C ASN A 246 -14.54 -16.70 5.03
N LEU A 247 -14.31 -18.00 4.93
CA LEU A 247 -12.99 -18.62 5.10
C LEU A 247 -12.07 -18.50 3.88
N LEU A 248 -12.45 -17.76 2.84
CA LEU A 248 -11.51 -17.37 1.80
C LEU A 248 -10.35 -16.59 2.43
N SER A 249 -9.13 -16.82 1.94
CA SER A 249 -7.94 -16.15 2.45
C SER A 249 -7.12 -15.65 1.27
N PHE A 250 -6.77 -14.37 1.32
CA PHE A 250 -6.03 -13.68 0.27
C PHE A 250 -4.74 -13.11 0.83
N SER A 251 -3.67 -13.17 0.04
CA SER A 251 -2.31 -12.90 0.54
C SER A 251 -2.13 -11.50 1.13
N TYR A 252 -2.71 -10.49 0.49
CA TYR A 252 -2.57 -9.09 0.91
C TYR A 252 -3.15 -8.82 2.31
N GLN A 253 -4.24 -9.51 2.68
CA GLN A 253 -4.86 -9.35 4.01
C GLN A 253 -3.89 -9.81 5.10
N ASN A 254 -3.26 -10.97 4.92
CA ASN A 254 -2.20 -11.43 5.81
C ASN A 254 -1.03 -10.43 5.87
N GLY A 255 -0.60 -9.92 4.71
CA GLY A 255 0.46 -8.89 4.62
C GLY A 255 0.13 -7.61 5.41
N ILE A 256 -1.10 -7.10 5.31
CA ILE A 256 -1.56 -5.91 6.04
C ILE A 256 -1.40 -6.09 7.56
N PHE A 257 -1.91 -7.20 8.10
CA PHE A 257 -1.81 -7.47 9.54
C PHE A 257 -0.37 -7.76 9.96
N LEU A 258 0.40 -8.48 9.13
CA LEU A 258 1.81 -8.78 9.41
C LEU A 258 2.62 -7.49 9.57
N TYR A 259 2.47 -6.56 8.63
CA TYR A 259 3.20 -5.30 8.67
C TYR A 259 2.76 -4.45 9.86
N GLY A 260 1.45 -4.32 10.13
CA GLY A 260 0.98 -3.54 11.27
C GLY A 260 1.44 -4.12 12.62
N ALA A 261 1.45 -5.44 12.77
CA ALA A 261 1.97 -6.10 13.97
C ALA A 261 3.48 -5.89 14.12
N ALA A 262 4.25 -5.96 13.03
CA ALA A 262 5.68 -5.68 13.06
C ALA A 262 6.00 -4.22 13.44
N VAL A 263 5.21 -3.27 12.93
CA VAL A 263 5.31 -1.84 13.30
C VAL A 263 5.03 -1.64 14.79
N LEU A 264 3.97 -2.24 15.33
CA LEU A 264 3.64 -2.12 16.75
C LEU A 264 4.67 -2.83 17.64
N ALA A 265 5.24 -3.95 17.21
CA ALA A 265 6.33 -4.61 17.92
C ALA A 265 7.54 -3.70 18.06
N ASN A 266 7.93 -3.03 16.97
CA ASN A 266 9.01 -2.05 16.98
C ASN A 266 8.69 -0.82 17.84
N HIS A 267 7.50 -0.26 17.68
CA HIS A 267 7.11 0.99 18.34
C HIS A 267 6.90 0.83 19.85
N THR A 268 6.25 -0.25 20.27
CA THR A 268 5.84 -0.46 21.69
C THR A 268 6.85 -1.26 22.50
N GLY A 269 7.65 -2.12 21.84
CA GLY A 269 8.50 -3.10 22.50
C GLY A 269 7.74 -4.25 23.17
N ASP A 270 6.41 -4.34 23.03
CA ASP A 270 5.61 -5.41 23.62
C ASP A 270 5.78 -6.73 22.83
N ALA A 271 6.13 -7.79 23.55
CA ALA A 271 6.35 -9.12 23.01
C ALA A 271 5.10 -9.72 22.36
N VAL A 272 3.89 -9.27 22.73
CA VAL A 272 2.65 -9.74 22.10
C VAL A 272 2.61 -9.41 20.60
N TRP A 273 3.03 -8.21 20.22
CA TRP A 273 3.03 -7.78 18.82
C TRP A 273 4.08 -8.52 18.00
N LYS A 274 5.25 -8.80 18.59
CA LYS A 274 6.26 -9.64 17.96
C LYS A 274 5.72 -11.06 17.70
N THR A 275 5.07 -11.66 18.71
CA THR A 275 4.47 -13.00 18.58
C THR A 275 3.40 -13.02 17.49
N ARG A 276 2.55 -11.98 17.43
CA ARG A 276 1.54 -11.81 16.37
C ARG A 276 2.18 -11.71 14.98
N ALA A 277 3.22 -10.90 14.82
CA ALA A 277 3.94 -10.76 13.54
C ALA A 277 4.61 -12.08 13.10
N GLU A 278 5.28 -12.78 14.01
CA GLU A 278 5.91 -14.08 13.72
C GLU A 278 4.85 -15.15 13.35
N GLY A 279 3.71 -15.16 14.05
CA GLY A 279 2.59 -16.05 13.74
C GLY A 279 1.94 -15.77 12.39
N LEU A 280 1.72 -14.50 12.04
CA LEU A 280 1.19 -14.10 10.73
C LEU A 280 2.14 -14.48 9.59
N LEU A 281 3.46 -14.31 9.78
CA LEU A 281 4.47 -14.76 8.83
C LEU A 281 4.50 -16.28 8.67
N ASP A 282 4.30 -17.03 9.75
CA ASP A 282 4.17 -18.48 9.68
C ASP A 282 2.91 -18.86 8.88
N ALA A 283 1.76 -18.24 9.15
CA ALA A 283 0.52 -18.47 8.40
C ALA A 283 0.67 -18.11 6.91
N ALA A 284 1.45 -17.07 6.58
CA ALA A 284 1.71 -16.66 5.20
C ALA A 284 2.33 -17.77 4.34
N ARG A 285 2.94 -18.81 4.94
CA ARG A 285 3.49 -19.99 4.22
C ARG A 285 2.47 -20.62 3.27
N HIS A 286 1.17 -20.50 3.54
CA HIS A 286 0.11 -21.05 2.69
C HIS A 286 0.01 -20.39 1.31
N PHE A 287 0.55 -19.18 1.16
CA PHE A 287 0.67 -18.48 -0.12
C PHE A 287 1.96 -18.82 -0.87
N PHE A 288 2.74 -19.81 -0.41
CA PHE A 288 3.97 -20.25 -1.06
C PHE A 288 3.96 -21.75 -1.29
N SER A 289 4.67 -22.21 -2.32
CA SER A 289 4.79 -23.65 -2.65
C SER A 289 3.46 -24.29 -3.07
N PRO A 290 2.85 -23.86 -4.20
CA PRO A 290 1.62 -24.45 -4.73
C PRO A 290 1.71 -25.95 -4.98
N ASP A 291 2.91 -26.46 -5.28
CA ASP A 291 3.19 -27.88 -5.42
C ASP A 291 4.66 -28.20 -5.04
N LYS A 292 5.01 -29.49 -5.10
CA LYS A 292 6.33 -30.02 -4.70
C LYS A 292 7.51 -29.51 -5.55
N ASN A 293 7.25 -29.03 -6.76
CA ASN A 293 8.27 -28.52 -7.69
C ASN A 293 8.38 -26.99 -7.63
N ALA A 294 7.47 -26.32 -6.92
CA ALA A 294 7.37 -24.87 -6.85
C ALA A 294 7.76 -24.30 -5.48
N THR A 295 8.80 -24.85 -4.84
CA THR A 295 9.22 -24.45 -3.48
C THR A 295 9.42 -22.95 -3.33
N ASN A 296 8.79 -22.37 -2.30
CA ASN A 296 8.85 -20.94 -1.93
C ASN A 296 8.33 -19.97 -3.00
N ILE A 297 7.69 -20.45 -4.07
CA ILE A 297 7.09 -19.58 -5.10
C ILE A 297 5.70 -19.16 -4.66
N MET A 298 5.45 -17.85 -4.68
CA MET A 298 4.18 -17.26 -4.25
C MET A 298 3.03 -17.56 -5.23
N TRP A 299 1.84 -17.81 -4.70
CA TRP A 299 0.61 -18.06 -5.45
C TRP A 299 -0.64 -17.64 -4.66
N GLU A 300 -1.74 -17.34 -5.36
CA GLU A 300 -3.06 -17.10 -4.73
C GLU A 300 -3.89 -18.37 -4.68
N HIS A 301 -3.90 -19.07 -3.54
CA HIS A 301 -4.58 -20.36 -3.42
C HIS A 301 -6.09 -20.30 -3.62
N ALA A 302 -6.71 -19.16 -3.33
CA ALA A 302 -8.15 -18.96 -3.47
C ALA A 302 -8.62 -18.92 -4.94
N CYS A 303 -7.75 -18.59 -5.90
CA CYS A 303 -8.18 -18.32 -7.28
C CYS A 303 -7.21 -18.80 -8.38
N GLU A 304 -5.90 -18.88 -8.12
CA GLU A 304 -4.88 -19.09 -9.15
C GLU A 304 -4.90 -20.53 -9.69
N GLY A 305 -5.10 -21.51 -8.81
CA GLY A 305 -5.17 -22.93 -9.18
C GLY A 305 -6.37 -23.28 -10.08
N VAL A 306 -7.46 -22.53 -9.95
CA VAL A 306 -8.72 -22.74 -10.72
C VAL A 306 -8.95 -21.69 -11.81
N GLY A 307 -8.09 -20.68 -11.92
CA GLY A 307 -8.14 -19.67 -12.99
C GLY A 307 -9.26 -18.64 -12.84
N THR A 308 -9.66 -18.32 -11.60
CA THR A 308 -10.79 -17.42 -11.31
C THR A 308 -10.38 -16.07 -10.72
N CYS A 309 -9.09 -15.74 -10.69
CA CYS A 309 -8.62 -14.48 -10.11
C CYS A 309 -9.20 -13.27 -10.86
N THR A 310 -9.85 -12.38 -10.12
CA THR A 310 -10.31 -11.06 -10.62
C THR A 310 -9.12 -10.13 -10.85
N LYS A 311 -9.38 -8.93 -11.37
CA LYS A 311 -8.35 -7.91 -11.58
C LYS A 311 -7.70 -7.49 -10.27
N ASP A 312 -8.50 -7.25 -9.24
CA ASP A 312 -8.04 -7.04 -7.87
C ASP A 312 -7.14 -8.18 -7.39
N MET A 313 -7.60 -9.43 -7.48
CA MET A 313 -6.85 -10.59 -6.97
C MET A 313 -5.49 -10.78 -7.65
N LYS A 314 -5.33 -10.25 -8.86
CA LYS A 314 -4.07 -10.30 -9.61
C LYS A 314 -3.02 -9.30 -9.11
N THR A 315 -3.35 -8.43 -8.16
CA THR A 315 -2.42 -7.48 -7.51
C THR A 315 -1.92 -7.97 -6.14
N PHE A 316 -2.62 -8.92 -5.51
CA PHE A 316 -2.46 -9.23 -4.08
C PHE A 316 -1.06 -9.74 -3.71
N LYS A 317 -0.44 -10.54 -4.59
CA LYS A 317 0.93 -11.04 -4.40
C LYS A 317 1.94 -9.91 -4.27
N GLY A 318 1.78 -8.83 -5.04
CA GLY A 318 2.60 -7.63 -4.94
C GLY A 318 2.52 -7.03 -3.55
N PHE A 319 1.31 -6.84 -3.05
CA PHE A 319 1.09 -6.26 -1.73
C PHE A 319 1.64 -7.13 -0.60
N LEU A 320 1.47 -8.45 -0.66
CA LEU A 320 2.11 -9.35 0.30
C LEU A 320 3.63 -9.16 0.27
N SER A 321 4.25 -9.12 -0.92
CA SER A 321 5.69 -8.86 -1.05
C SER A 321 6.09 -7.55 -0.39
N ARG A 322 5.46 -6.43 -0.77
CA ARG A 322 5.75 -5.10 -0.19
C ARG A 322 5.60 -5.09 1.32
N PHE A 323 4.51 -5.61 1.85
CA PHE A 323 4.27 -5.61 3.30
C PHE A 323 5.22 -6.53 4.07
N MET A 324 5.65 -7.66 3.50
CA MET A 324 6.68 -8.51 4.09
C MET A 324 8.05 -7.81 4.13
N TYR A 325 8.42 -7.08 3.07
CA TYR A 325 9.65 -6.29 3.05
C TYR A 325 9.60 -5.17 4.08
N SER A 326 8.51 -4.41 4.15
CA SER A 326 8.35 -3.33 5.12
C SER A 326 8.31 -3.84 6.56
N ALA A 327 7.72 -5.01 6.81
CA ALA A 327 7.78 -5.69 8.11
C ALA A 327 9.21 -6.02 8.54
N VAL A 328 10.08 -6.46 7.61
CA VAL A 328 11.49 -6.73 7.88
C VAL A 328 12.28 -5.45 8.23
N GLN A 329 11.94 -4.31 7.63
CA GLN A 329 12.61 -3.04 7.95
C GLN A 329 12.44 -2.65 9.42
N VAL A 330 11.27 -2.95 10.01
CA VAL A 330 10.94 -2.59 11.40
C VAL A 330 11.10 -3.75 12.38
N LEU A 331 11.08 -5.00 11.92
CA LEU A 331 11.28 -6.20 12.73
C LEU A 331 12.26 -7.17 12.04
N PRO A 332 13.57 -6.91 12.09
CA PRO A 332 14.59 -7.66 11.33
C PRO A 332 14.66 -9.15 11.61
N SER A 333 14.13 -9.63 12.74
CA SER A 333 14.08 -11.08 13.05
C SER A 333 13.24 -11.89 12.07
N LEU A 334 12.37 -11.24 11.28
CA LEU A 334 11.58 -11.88 10.22
C LEU A 334 12.40 -12.18 8.95
N ALA A 335 13.57 -11.55 8.80
CA ALA A 335 14.36 -11.58 7.56
C ALA A 335 14.69 -12.98 7.03
N PRO A 336 15.04 -14.01 7.84
CA PRO A 336 15.40 -15.32 7.32
C PRO A 336 14.29 -15.97 6.47
N ASN A 337 13.06 -15.99 6.98
CA ASN A 337 11.91 -16.57 6.28
C ASN A 337 11.50 -15.73 5.07
N VAL A 338 11.44 -14.40 5.25
CA VAL A 338 11.11 -13.47 4.15
C VAL A 338 12.14 -13.59 3.01
N THR A 339 13.42 -13.72 3.32
CA THR A 339 14.48 -13.91 2.31
C THR A 339 14.27 -15.18 1.50
N ALA A 340 13.93 -16.29 2.16
CA ALA A 340 13.70 -17.57 1.49
C ALA A 340 12.52 -17.52 0.52
N TYR A 341 11.42 -16.88 0.93
CA TYR A 341 10.22 -16.72 0.11
C TYR A 341 10.42 -15.73 -1.05
N MET A 342 10.98 -14.57 -0.75
CA MET A 342 11.06 -13.46 -1.70
C MET A 342 12.09 -13.70 -2.80
N ARG A 343 13.25 -14.28 -2.50
CA ARG A 343 14.25 -14.57 -3.55
C ARG A 343 13.76 -15.62 -4.54
N ALA A 344 13.08 -16.66 -4.06
CA ALA A 344 12.48 -17.67 -4.92
C ALA A 344 11.36 -17.08 -5.77
N SER A 345 10.46 -16.31 -5.16
CA SER A 345 9.34 -15.67 -5.83
C SER A 345 9.79 -14.62 -6.86
N ALA A 346 10.75 -13.76 -6.53
CA ALA A 346 11.31 -12.77 -7.47
C ALA A 346 11.95 -13.42 -8.70
N THR A 347 12.71 -14.51 -8.49
CA THR A 347 13.31 -15.28 -9.60
C THR A 347 12.22 -15.88 -10.49
N ALA A 348 11.15 -16.42 -9.89
CA ALA A 348 10.04 -17.02 -10.64
C ALA A 348 9.19 -15.97 -11.37
N ALA A 349 8.94 -14.82 -10.74
CA ALA A 349 8.27 -13.67 -11.35
C ALA A 349 9.05 -13.16 -12.57
N GLY A 350 10.38 -13.00 -12.45
CA GLY A 350 11.23 -12.61 -13.58
C GLY A 350 11.08 -13.56 -14.78
N LYS A 351 11.05 -14.88 -14.54
CA LYS A 351 10.80 -15.88 -15.61
C LYS A 351 9.39 -15.81 -16.19
N ALA A 352 8.39 -15.39 -15.41
CA ALA A 352 7.03 -15.20 -15.89
C ALA A 352 6.88 -13.92 -16.75
N CYS A 353 7.87 -13.04 -16.75
CA CYS A 353 7.89 -11.77 -17.48
C CYS A 353 8.69 -11.88 -18.79
N THR A 354 8.29 -12.82 -19.63
CA THR A 354 8.87 -13.05 -20.98
C THR A 354 7.82 -12.95 -22.09
N GLY A 355 6.64 -12.43 -21.76
CA GLY A 355 5.46 -12.45 -22.63
C GLY A 355 5.53 -11.43 -23.75
N ALA A 356 4.71 -11.69 -24.78
CA ALA A 356 4.35 -10.67 -25.76
C ALA A 356 3.21 -9.81 -25.21
N ASN A 357 3.13 -8.59 -25.71
CA ASN A 357 2.01 -7.69 -25.44
C ASN A 357 0.74 -8.20 -26.17
N ILE A 358 -0.22 -8.71 -25.40
CA ILE A 358 -1.43 -9.36 -25.92
C ILE A 358 -2.75 -8.73 -25.43
N ASP A 359 -2.69 -7.74 -24.53
CA ASP A 359 -3.86 -7.00 -24.03
C ASP A 359 -3.94 -5.55 -24.53
N GLY A 360 -2.97 -5.11 -25.32
CA GLY A 360 -2.97 -3.78 -25.94
C GLY A 360 -2.41 -2.66 -25.05
N ALA A 361 -2.08 -2.94 -23.79
CA ALA A 361 -1.29 -2.01 -22.97
C ALA A 361 0.13 -1.93 -23.53
N PRO A 362 0.77 -0.77 -23.72
CA PRO A 362 2.04 -0.61 -24.45
C PRO A 362 3.29 -1.13 -23.71
N THR A 363 3.21 -2.33 -23.12
CA THR A 363 4.35 -3.07 -22.57
C THR A 363 5.31 -3.49 -23.68
N GLN A 364 6.60 -3.56 -23.35
CA GLN A 364 7.64 -3.99 -24.27
C GLN A 364 7.53 -5.50 -24.52
N ASN A 365 7.58 -5.91 -25.80
CA ASN A 365 7.60 -7.34 -26.14
C ASN A 365 8.79 -8.05 -25.48
N GLY A 366 8.52 -9.20 -24.87
CA GLY A 366 9.50 -9.97 -24.10
C GLY A 366 9.63 -9.54 -22.65
N THR A 367 8.83 -8.57 -22.17
CA THR A 367 8.83 -8.15 -20.76
C THR A 367 7.47 -8.26 -20.09
N THR A 368 6.39 -8.57 -20.83
CA THR A 368 5.04 -8.67 -20.26
C THR A 368 4.95 -9.81 -19.26
N CYS A 369 4.41 -9.52 -18.07
CA CYS A 369 4.32 -10.43 -16.94
C CYS A 369 3.07 -11.31 -16.94
N GLY A 370 3.26 -12.58 -16.56
CA GLY A 370 2.21 -13.57 -16.32
C GLY A 370 1.76 -13.65 -14.86
N GLN A 371 0.64 -14.35 -14.62
CA GLN A 371 0.11 -14.56 -13.26
C GLN A 371 0.82 -15.70 -12.53
N LYS A 372 0.96 -16.85 -13.18
CA LYS A 372 1.37 -18.13 -12.55
C LYS A 372 2.88 -18.32 -12.55
N TRP A 373 3.56 -17.80 -11.54
CA TRP A 373 5.02 -17.87 -11.45
C TRP A 373 5.57 -19.30 -11.31
N TYR A 374 4.76 -20.22 -10.80
CA TYR A 374 5.14 -21.62 -10.61
C TYR A 374 5.15 -22.46 -11.90
N VAL A 375 4.65 -21.94 -13.03
CA VAL A 375 4.68 -22.67 -14.32
C VAL A 375 6.02 -22.54 -15.06
N GLY A 376 6.94 -21.71 -14.55
CA GLY A 376 8.31 -21.57 -15.06
C GLY A 376 8.46 -20.69 -16.30
N GLY A 377 7.44 -19.92 -16.66
CA GLY A 377 7.43 -19.03 -17.82
C GLY A 377 6.17 -18.18 -17.89
N PHE A 378 6.04 -17.41 -18.97
CA PHE A 378 4.83 -16.64 -19.27
C PHE A 378 3.61 -17.55 -19.50
N ASP A 379 2.50 -17.27 -18.81
CA ASP A 379 1.29 -18.10 -18.82
C ASP A 379 0.15 -17.54 -19.69
N GLY A 380 0.37 -16.37 -20.32
CA GLY A 380 -0.65 -15.69 -21.13
C GLY A 380 -1.69 -14.90 -20.32
N SER A 381 -1.63 -14.87 -18.99
CA SER A 381 -2.50 -14.02 -18.17
C SER A 381 -1.82 -12.68 -17.92
N VAL A 382 -2.28 -11.63 -18.60
CA VAL A 382 -1.68 -10.29 -18.55
C VAL A 382 -2.57 -9.26 -17.86
N GLY A 383 -1.95 -8.15 -17.46
CA GLY A 383 -2.59 -6.98 -16.90
C GLY A 383 -1.68 -6.22 -15.95
N LEU A 384 -2.16 -5.06 -15.48
CA LEU A 384 -1.46 -4.19 -14.55
C LEU A 384 -1.05 -4.93 -13.27
N GLY A 385 -1.96 -5.73 -12.70
CA GLY A 385 -1.68 -6.47 -11.47
C GLY A 385 -0.48 -7.42 -11.59
N GLN A 386 -0.28 -8.05 -12.74
CA GLN A 386 0.88 -8.91 -12.98
C GLN A 386 2.18 -8.12 -13.00
N GLU A 387 2.20 -6.97 -13.69
CA GLU A 387 3.37 -6.08 -13.73
C GLU A 387 3.69 -5.55 -12.33
N MET A 388 2.67 -5.08 -11.59
CA MET A 388 2.83 -4.60 -10.22
C MET A 388 3.32 -5.70 -9.27
N CYS A 389 2.77 -6.91 -9.36
CA CYS A 389 3.22 -8.02 -8.53
C CYS A 389 4.69 -8.35 -8.78
N ALA A 390 5.12 -8.38 -10.04
CA ALA A 390 6.52 -8.60 -10.39
C ALA A 390 7.40 -7.44 -9.88
N LEU A 391 7.01 -6.19 -10.12
CA LEU A 391 7.73 -5.00 -9.67
C LEU A 391 7.92 -5.00 -8.15
N GLU A 392 6.84 -5.08 -7.36
CA GLU A 392 6.91 -5.02 -5.90
C GLU A 392 7.73 -6.19 -5.32
N THR A 393 7.66 -7.38 -5.93
CA THR A 393 8.44 -8.55 -5.50
C THR A 393 9.92 -8.40 -5.79
N VAL A 394 10.29 -7.81 -6.94
CA VAL A 394 11.70 -7.63 -7.33
C VAL A 394 12.33 -6.44 -6.61
N GLN A 395 11.70 -5.26 -6.65
CA GLN A 395 12.29 -4.03 -6.12
C GLN A 395 12.53 -4.09 -4.61
N GLY A 396 11.64 -4.74 -3.86
CA GLY A 396 11.77 -4.85 -2.41
C GLY A 396 12.97 -5.69 -1.95
N LEU A 397 13.60 -6.48 -2.84
CA LEU A 397 14.87 -7.14 -2.55
C LEU A 397 15.97 -6.12 -2.20
N LEU A 398 15.92 -4.90 -2.74
CA LEU A 398 16.85 -3.82 -2.40
C LEU A 398 16.73 -3.41 -0.92
N GLY A 399 15.50 -3.23 -0.44
CA GLY A 399 15.21 -2.99 0.97
C GLY A 399 15.67 -4.15 1.85
N LEU A 400 15.43 -5.39 1.43
CA LEU A 400 15.86 -6.59 2.16
C LEU A 400 17.39 -6.70 2.25
N ASN A 401 18.10 -6.50 1.14
CA ASN A 401 19.57 -6.58 1.10
C ASN A 401 20.22 -5.53 2.01
N LYS A 402 19.62 -4.34 2.13
CA LYS A 402 20.05 -3.30 3.07
C LYS A 402 19.97 -3.77 4.53
N VAL A 403 18.87 -4.42 4.93
CA VAL A 403 18.71 -4.99 6.28
C VAL A 403 19.70 -6.13 6.54
N LEU A 404 19.99 -6.94 5.53
CA LEU A 404 20.95 -8.04 5.61
C LEU A 404 22.42 -7.59 5.52
N GLY A 405 22.69 -6.31 5.24
CA GLY A 405 24.04 -5.77 5.09
C GLY A 405 24.78 -6.27 3.84
N ILE A 406 24.06 -6.69 2.79
CA ILE A 406 24.64 -7.24 1.56
C ILE A 406 25.23 -6.13 0.66
N ASP A 407 24.78 -4.88 0.80
CA ASP A 407 25.14 -3.75 -0.07
C ASP A 407 25.98 -2.64 0.60
N GLN A 408 26.65 -2.92 1.72
CA GLN A 408 27.46 -1.90 2.40
C GLN A 408 28.78 -1.64 1.64
N ALA A 409 28.78 -0.66 0.72
CA ALA A 409 29.92 0.23 0.56
C ALA A 409 30.17 0.95 1.90
N PRO A 410 31.43 1.29 2.26
CA PRO A 410 31.75 1.91 3.55
C PRO A 410 30.93 3.18 3.78
N PRO A 411 30.54 3.47 5.04
CA PRO A 411 29.68 4.61 5.35
C PRO A 411 30.31 5.91 4.83
N PRO A 412 29.53 6.83 4.24
CA PRO A 412 30.03 8.14 3.89
C PRO A 412 30.56 8.84 5.15
N SER A 413 31.73 9.48 5.02
CA SER A 413 32.29 10.34 6.08
C SER A 413 31.22 11.30 6.58
N PRO A 414 31.10 11.52 7.91
CA PRO A 414 30.08 12.38 8.45
C PRO A 414 30.19 13.78 7.84
N SER A 415 29.22 14.18 7.04
CA SER A 415 29.01 15.58 6.69
C SER A 415 28.74 16.35 7.98
N PRO A 416 29.28 17.56 8.13
CA PRO A 416 29.12 18.33 9.35
C PRO A 416 27.64 18.60 9.59
N THR A 417 27.13 18.09 10.71
CA THR A 417 25.79 18.33 11.21
C THR A 417 25.47 19.82 11.17
N ALA A 418 24.41 20.20 10.46
CA ALA A 418 23.79 21.50 10.66
C ALA A 418 23.35 21.61 12.14
N PRO A 419 23.61 22.73 12.83
CA PRO A 419 23.19 22.88 14.21
C PRO A 419 21.65 22.81 14.28
N ALA A 420 21.15 21.99 15.21
CA ALA A 420 19.74 21.92 15.53
C ALA A 420 19.18 23.33 15.80
N PRO A 421 17.98 23.67 15.29
CA PRO A 421 17.35 24.94 15.61
C PRO A 421 17.10 25.02 17.11
N ALA A 422 17.64 26.07 17.73
CA ALA A 422 17.49 26.33 19.15
C ALA A 422 16.00 26.51 19.52
N PRO A 423 15.55 26.02 20.69
CA PRO A 423 14.19 26.22 21.14
C PRO A 423 13.92 27.72 21.38
N SER A 424 12.86 28.24 20.76
CA SER A 424 12.38 29.60 21.03
C SER A 424 11.81 29.67 22.46
N PRO A 425 12.08 30.73 23.23
CA PRO A 425 11.63 30.83 24.60
C PRO A 425 10.12 31.07 24.68
N SER A 426 9.48 30.30 25.55
CA SER A 426 8.11 30.45 26.04
C SER A 426 7.89 31.84 26.65
N GLY A 427 6.91 32.58 26.13
CA GLY A 427 6.35 33.79 26.75
C GLY A 427 4.88 33.57 27.09
N ASP A 428 4.59 33.40 28.37
CA ASP A 428 3.24 33.40 28.94
C ASP A 428 2.86 34.84 29.35
N LYS A 429 1.62 35.25 29.02
CA LYS A 429 0.62 35.91 29.89
C LYS A 429 -0.29 36.93 29.19
N THR A 430 -1.56 36.52 29.08
CA THR A 430 -2.81 37.23 29.46
C THR A 430 -3.16 38.61 28.87
N LYS A 431 -4.36 38.73 28.27
CA LYS A 431 -5.54 39.48 28.83
C LYS A 431 -6.77 39.52 27.88
N ASN A 432 -7.87 38.96 28.38
CA ASN A 432 -9.29 39.36 28.41
C ASN A 432 -10.03 40.13 27.28
N ALA A 433 -11.30 39.67 27.13
CA ALA A 433 -12.58 40.37 26.88
C ALA A 433 -13.08 40.51 25.42
N SER A 434 -14.07 39.72 24.95
CA SER A 434 -15.55 39.77 25.17
C SER A 434 -16.33 40.35 23.95
N PRO A 435 -17.66 40.14 23.79
CA PRO A 435 -18.22 39.46 22.62
C PRO A 435 -19.08 40.34 21.68
N ARG A 436 -19.24 39.89 20.43
CA ARG A 436 -20.29 40.25 19.45
C ARG A 436 -20.56 38.97 18.65
N GLY A 437 -21.76 38.60 18.24
CA GLY A 437 -23.03 39.28 18.05
C GLY A 437 -23.72 38.48 16.95
N MET A 438 -25.00 38.17 17.17
CA MET A 438 -25.83 37.23 16.41
C MET A 438 -26.28 37.77 15.03
N SER A 439 -26.91 36.89 14.24
CA SER A 439 -27.64 37.07 12.96
C SER A 439 -26.79 36.79 11.71
N HIS A 440 -27.23 36.04 10.69
CA HIS A 440 -28.59 35.73 10.20
C HIS A 440 -28.69 34.29 9.67
N ILE A 441 -29.89 33.73 9.82
CA ILE A 441 -30.44 32.60 9.07
C ILE A 441 -30.81 33.10 7.66
N ASP A 442 -30.54 32.31 6.63
CA ASP A 442 -31.38 32.33 5.43
C ASP A 442 -31.59 30.92 4.86
N LEU A 443 -32.78 30.70 4.31
CA LEU A 443 -33.47 29.42 4.15
C LEU A 443 -33.92 29.23 2.68
N ARG A 444 -33.87 27.98 2.20
CA ARG A 444 -34.53 27.40 0.99
C ARG A 444 -33.70 27.53 -0.32
N TRP A 445 -33.57 26.48 -1.15
CA TRP A 445 -34.64 25.72 -1.80
C TRP A 445 -34.29 24.23 -2.07
N THR A 446 -35.35 23.46 -2.33
CA THR A 446 -35.46 22.01 -2.36
C THR A 446 -35.85 21.50 -3.76
N VAL A 447 -35.62 20.19 -4.02
CA VAL A 447 -36.36 19.27 -4.96
C VAL A 447 -35.82 19.27 -6.42
N VAL A 448 -35.50 18.17 -7.13
CA VAL A 448 -36.08 16.81 -7.31
C VAL A 448 -34.99 15.79 -7.76
N SER A 449 -35.19 14.51 -7.42
CA SER A 449 -34.43 13.29 -7.79
C SER A 449 -34.94 12.59 -9.07
N MET A 450 -34.12 11.72 -9.71
CA MET A 450 -34.43 10.34 -10.18
C MET A 450 -33.79 9.95 -11.53
N ALA A 451 -33.05 8.82 -11.55
CA ALA A 451 -33.28 7.60 -12.37
C ALA A 451 -32.07 6.62 -12.27
N CYS A 452 -32.17 5.53 -11.49
CA CYS A 452 -32.19 4.07 -11.88
C CYS A 452 -31.00 3.57 -12.75
N ALA A 453 -30.08 2.72 -12.29
CA ALA A 453 -30.14 1.31 -11.79
C ALA A 453 -30.27 0.21 -12.87
N LEU A 454 -29.32 -0.75 -12.85
CA LEU A 454 -29.30 -2.17 -13.32
C LEU A 454 -27.83 -2.51 -13.71
N PHE A 455 -27.10 -3.46 -13.13
CA PHE A 455 -27.32 -4.92 -13.17
C PHE A 455 -26.46 -5.62 -12.08
N ALA A 456 -27.06 -6.56 -11.35
CA ALA A 456 -26.36 -7.64 -10.68
C ALA A 456 -27.24 -8.90 -10.74
N TYR A 457 -26.71 -10.03 -11.21
CA TYR A 457 -27.00 -11.37 -10.69
C TYR A 457 -26.16 -12.46 -11.39
N GLY A 458 -25.62 -13.38 -10.57
CA GLY A 458 -25.09 -14.70 -10.93
C GLY A 458 -23.70 -14.94 -10.32
N MET A 459 -23.44 -15.90 -9.44
CA MET A 459 -24.12 -17.15 -9.11
C MET A 459 -23.76 -17.62 -7.69
N ALA A 460 -24.59 -18.55 -7.21
CA ALA A 460 -24.45 -19.34 -6.00
C ALA A 460 -23.25 -20.30 -6.00
#